data_AF-A0A2M8WMA0-F1
#
_entry.id   AF-A0A2M8WMA0-F1
#
_cell.length_a   1.000
_cell.length_b   1.000
_cell.length_c   1.000
_cell.angle_alpha   90.00
_cell.angle_beta   90.00
_cell.angle_gamma   90.00
#
_symmetry.space_group_name_H-M   'P 1'
#
loop_
_entity.id
_entity.type
_entity.pdbx_description
1 polymer ?
#
loop_
_entity_poly.entity_id
_entity_poly.type
_entity_poly.pdbx_seq_one_letter_code
_entity_poly.pdbx_strand_id
1 'polypeptide(L)'
;MKPVRFPWVVATIVAVLAVIFGIFMRLPLPFDGFAAVAAALIAGTLTLSLTMMAPAGWIWTDAERLRHAFAQRHKMSELRSENVLDAMTSAHARADRLRNGAALFAAPLDRRTRDMADRLDDIARDLFYHPDALDVHRQALVRSELIEEAVLSHASLRKRGQDDINAPQIAQSRDRVDAALSALEDAFDHNENRLADRLVRQVDVSSATAEMLLKRRSA
;
A
#
# COMPACT_ATOMS: atom_id res chain seq x y z
N MET A 1 -6.62 7.74 -16.42
CA MET A 1 -5.16 7.58 -16.54
C MET A 1 -4.69 8.45 -17.70
N LYS A 2 -3.84 9.46 -17.46
CA LYS A 2 -3.27 10.27 -18.55
C LYS A 2 -2.03 9.54 -19.09
N PRO A 3 -1.90 9.33 -20.41
CA PRO A 3 -0.73 8.68 -20.98
C PRO A 3 0.52 9.54 -20.77
N VAL A 4 1.59 8.93 -20.28
CA VAL A 4 2.89 9.58 -20.09
C VAL A 4 3.47 9.90 -21.47
N ARG A 5 3.43 11.17 -21.88
CA ARG A 5 3.94 11.64 -23.18
C ARG A 5 5.47 11.81 -23.23
N PHE A 6 6.13 11.67 -22.08
CA PHE A 6 7.56 11.93 -21.88
C PHE A 6 8.51 11.11 -22.77
N PRO A 7 8.38 9.78 -22.94
CA PRO A 7 9.29 9.02 -23.80
C PRO A 7 9.23 9.47 -25.26
N TRP A 8 8.07 9.92 -25.74
CA TRP A 8 7.91 10.45 -27.09
C TRP A 8 8.58 11.81 -27.27
N VAL A 9 8.50 12.70 -26.26
CA VAL A 9 9.18 14.01 -26.29
C VAL A 9 10.69 13.83 -26.31
N VAL A 10 11.23 12.96 -25.45
CA VAL A 10 12.67 12.65 -25.42
C VAL A 10 13.13 12.02 -26.73
N ALA A 11 12.39 11.04 -27.26
CA ALA A 11 12.71 10.41 -28.55
C ALA A 11 12.71 11.42 -29.70
N THR A 12 11.78 12.38 -29.70
CA THR A 12 11.70 13.41 -30.75
C THR A 12 12.87 14.39 -30.67
N ILE A 13 13.25 14.82 -29.46
CA ILE A 13 14.39 15.72 -29.25
C ILE A 13 15.71 15.03 -29.66
N VAL A 14 15.90 13.75 -29.29
CA VAL A 14 17.06 12.96 -29.69
C VAL A 14 17.11 12.76 -31.20
N ALA A 15 15.98 12.48 -31.85
CA ALA A 15 15.89 12.36 -33.30
C ALA A 15 16.25 13.67 -34.02
N VAL A 16 15.75 14.81 -33.53
CA VAL A 16 16.08 16.14 -34.08
C VAL A 16 17.57 16.47 -33.91
N LEU A 17 18.16 16.14 -32.76
CA LEU A 17 19.58 16.35 -32.50
C LEU A 17 20.47 15.45 -33.37
N ALA A 18 20.06 14.21 -33.63
CA ALA A 18 20.78 13.31 -34.54
C ALA A 18 20.78 13.86 -35.99
N VAL A 19 19.66 14.45 -36.44
CA VAL A 19 19.57 15.10 -37.75
C VAL A 19 20.46 16.35 -37.81
N ILE A 20 20.43 17.21 -36.78
CA ILE A 20 21.30 18.40 -36.69
C ILE A 20 22.77 18.00 -36.66
N PHE A 21 23.13 16.97 -35.92
CA PHE A 21 24.49 16.45 -35.85
C PHE A 21 24.98 15.90 -37.19
N GLY A 22 24.11 15.20 -37.94
CA GLY A 22 24.39 14.74 -39.30
C GLY A 22 24.65 15.89 -40.29
N ILE A 23 24.04 17.05 -40.09
CA ILE A 23 24.26 18.25 -40.92
C ILE A 23 25.64 18.89 -40.63
N PHE A 24 26.10 18.85 -39.38
CA PHE A 24 27.39 19.41 -38.96
C PHE A 24 28.61 18.51 -39.25
N MET A 25 28.39 17.25 -39.62
CA MET A 25 29.43 16.25 -39.94
C MET A 25 30.10 16.41 -41.32
N ARG A 26 30.16 17.63 -41.84
CA ARG A 26 30.96 17.98 -43.04
C ARG A 26 32.40 18.38 -42.72
N LEU A 27 32.84 18.26 -41.45
CA LEU A 27 34.22 18.53 -41.02
C LEU A 27 35.07 17.24 -41.00
N PRO A 28 36.39 17.33 -41.30
CA PRO A 28 37.29 16.19 -41.23
C PRO A 28 37.37 15.67 -39.79
N LEU A 29 37.07 14.38 -39.61
CA LEU A 29 37.00 13.73 -38.31
C LEU A 29 38.38 13.24 -37.85
N PRO A 30 38.66 13.24 -36.54
CA PRO A 30 39.96 12.84 -36.00
C PRO A 30 40.23 11.33 -36.14
N PHE A 31 39.19 10.49 -36.19
CA PHE A 31 39.29 9.05 -36.44
C PHE A 31 37.92 8.46 -36.85
N ASP A 32 37.96 7.31 -37.53
CA ASP A 32 36.77 6.58 -37.95
C ASP A 32 35.97 6.08 -36.73
N GLY A 33 34.70 6.49 -36.64
CA GLY A 33 33.81 6.17 -35.52
C GLY A 33 33.70 7.25 -34.44
N PHE A 34 34.50 8.33 -34.48
CA PHE A 34 34.37 9.47 -33.55
C PHE A 34 32.95 10.04 -33.54
N ALA A 35 32.33 10.12 -34.72
CA ALA A 35 30.95 10.57 -34.89
C ALA A 35 29.95 9.78 -34.06
N ALA A 36 30.05 8.45 -34.06
CA ALA A 36 29.15 7.57 -33.32
C ALA A 36 29.34 7.72 -31.80
N VAL A 37 30.59 7.83 -31.35
CA VAL A 37 30.91 8.00 -29.92
C VAL A 37 30.47 9.37 -29.40
N ALA A 38 30.76 10.44 -30.15
CA ALA A 38 30.33 11.79 -29.81
C ALA A 38 28.80 11.92 -29.81
N ALA A 39 28.12 11.34 -30.79
CA ALA A 39 26.66 11.30 -30.83
C ALA A 39 26.08 10.54 -29.63
N ALA A 40 26.64 9.39 -29.27
CA ALA A 40 26.19 8.61 -28.11
C ALA A 40 26.39 9.36 -26.79
N LEU A 41 27.54 10.03 -26.62
CA LEU A 41 27.83 10.86 -25.44
C LEU A 41 26.89 12.06 -25.34
N ILE A 42 26.68 12.77 -26.44
CA ILE A 42 25.74 13.91 -26.49
C ILE A 42 24.34 13.40 -26.20
N ALA A 43 23.85 12.37 -26.90
CA ALA A 43 22.52 11.81 -26.68
C ALA A 43 22.31 11.33 -25.24
N GLY A 44 23.29 10.65 -24.64
CA GLY A 44 23.24 10.18 -23.26
C GLY A 44 23.20 11.32 -22.25
N THR A 45 24.09 12.30 -22.37
CA THR A 45 24.13 13.47 -21.47
C THR A 45 22.87 14.34 -21.60
N LEU A 46 22.35 14.50 -22.82
CA LEU A 46 21.14 15.27 -23.06
C LEU A 46 19.90 14.55 -22.53
N THR A 47 19.83 13.23 -22.69
CA THR A 47 18.76 12.41 -22.11
C THR A 47 18.77 12.48 -20.58
N LEU A 48 19.96 12.41 -19.97
CA LEU A 48 20.12 12.54 -18.51
C LEU A 48 19.77 13.95 -18.01
N SER A 49 20.15 14.99 -18.76
CA SER A 49 19.83 16.39 -18.41
C SER A 49 18.33 16.66 -18.53
N LEU A 50 17.69 16.14 -19.58
CA LEU A 50 16.24 16.21 -19.79
C LEU A 50 15.48 15.47 -18.70
N THR A 51 15.94 14.28 -18.27
CA THR A 51 15.29 13.57 -17.16
C THR A 51 15.50 14.27 -15.82
N MET A 52 16.64 14.90 -15.58
CA MET A 52 16.86 15.68 -14.35
C MET A 52 16.04 16.98 -14.29
N MET A 53 15.77 17.63 -15.42
CA MET A 53 14.97 18.86 -15.48
C MET A 53 13.47 18.61 -15.68
N ALA A 54 13.05 17.37 -16.00
CA ALA A 54 11.64 17.09 -16.16
C ALA A 54 10.92 17.16 -14.81
N PRO A 55 9.68 17.71 -14.76
CA PRO A 55 8.86 17.61 -13.57
C PRO A 55 8.69 16.13 -13.19
N ALA A 56 8.79 15.79 -11.90
CA ALA A 56 8.54 14.42 -11.41
C ALA A 56 7.17 13.88 -11.90
N GLY A 57 6.24 14.82 -12.12
CA GLY A 57 5.00 14.75 -12.92
C GLY A 57 5.02 13.83 -14.14
N TRP A 58 6.13 13.84 -14.86
CA TRP A 58 6.27 13.33 -16.23
C TRP A 58 7.06 12.02 -16.30
N ILE A 59 7.85 11.72 -15.27
CA ILE A 59 8.70 10.53 -15.21
C ILE A 59 8.01 9.43 -14.42
N TRP A 60 7.39 9.80 -13.30
CA TRP A 60 6.80 8.86 -12.35
C TRP A 60 5.29 9.00 -12.34
N THR A 61 4.60 7.87 -12.22
CA THR A 61 3.16 7.88 -11.93
C THR A 61 2.91 8.42 -10.51
N ASP A 62 1.71 8.93 -10.24
CA ASP A 62 1.38 9.44 -8.90
C ASP A 62 1.48 8.33 -7.83
N ALA A 63 1.20 7.07 -8.21
CA ALA A 63 1.38 5.90 -7.36
C ALA A 63 2.86 5.66 -6.99
N GLU A 64 3.76 5.70 -7.96
CA GLU A 64 5.21 5.58 -7.71
C GLU A 64 5.73 6.72 -6.83
N ARG A 65 5.25 7.95 -7.05
CA ARG A 65 5.64 9.09 -6.21
C ARG A 65 5.19 8.92 -4.76
N LEU A 66 3.96 8.46 -4.54
CA LEU A 66 3.47 8.15 -3.20
C LEU A 66 4.30 7.04 -2.56
N ARG A 67 4.66 5.98 -3.31
CA ARG A 67 5.54 4.91 -2.83
C ARG A 67 6.91 5.44 -2.42
N HIS A 68 7.59 6.20 -3.28
CA HIS A 68 8.90 6.77 -2.94
C HIS A 68 8.82 7.75 -1.78
N ALA A 69 7.79 8.59 -1.71
CA ALA A 69 7.59 9.52 -0.59
C ALA A 69 7.35 8.79 0.73
N PHE A 70 6.55 7.71 0.71
CA PHE A 70 6.31 6.85 1.87
C PHE A 70 7.59 6.12 2.30
N ALA A 71 8.32 5.54 1.34
CA ALA A 71 9.60 4.86 1.58
C ALA A 71 10.62 5.80 2.23
N GLN A 72 10.74 7.03 1.72
CA GLN A 72 11.62 8.07 2.25
C GLN A 72 11.20 8.52 3.66
N ARG A 73 9.90 8.76 3.88
CA ARG A 73 9.36 9.19 5.18
C ARG A 73 9.67 8.18 6.28
N HIS A 74 9.51 6.89 5.99
CA HIS A 74 9.67 5.82 6.96
C HIS A 74 11.03 5.08 6.89
N LYS A 75 11.98 5.59 6.09
CA LYS A 75 13.34 5.04 5.92
C LYS A 75 13.35 3.53 5.62
N MET A 76 12.47 3.10 4.74
CA MET A 76 12.28 1.69 4.40
C MET A 76 12.64 1.38 2.95
N SER A 77 12.88 0.10 2.64
CA SER A 77 13.09 -0.34 1.27
C SER A 77 11.81 -0.19 0.44
N GLU A 78 11.97 -0.01 -0.87
CA GLU A 78 10.84 0.17 -1.78
C GLU A 78 9.86 -1.02 -1.75
N LEU A 79 10.38 -2.25 -1.75
CA LEU A 79 9.56 -3.47 -1.62
C LEU A 79 8.75 -3.50 -0.31
N ARG A 80 9.33 -3.05 0.79
CA ARG A 80 8.63 -3.01 2.08
C ARG A 80 7.57 -1.91 2.08
N SER A 81 7.87 -0.75 1.49
CA SER A 81 6.90 0.34 1.34
C SER A 81 5.70 -0.05 0.49
N GLU A 82 5.93 -0.80 -0.58
CA GLU A 82 4.88 -1.31 -1.47
C GLU A 82 3.96 -2.28 -0.72
N ASN A 83 4.53 -3.27 -0.03
CA ASN A 83 3.75 -4.23 0.76
C ASN A 83 2.89 -3.55 1.84
N VAL A 84 3.41 -2.50 2.50
CA VAL A 84 2.65 -1.76 3.52
C VAL A 84 1.54 -0.92 2.88
N LEU A 85 1.82 -0.24 1.77
CA LEU A 85 0.82 0.54 1.04
C LEU A 85 -0.29 -0.34 0.47
N ASP A 86 0.04 -1.53 -0.03
CA ASP A 86 -0.93 -2.52 -0.50
C ASP A 86 -1.80 -3.03 0.67
N ALA A 87 -1.19 -3.32 1.83
CA ALA A 87 -1.91 -3.70 3.03
C ALA A 87 -2.85 -2.58 3.52
N MET A 88 -2.40 -1.33 3.51
CA MET A 88 -3.22 -0.18 3.88
C MET A 88 -4.40 0.03 2.92
N THR A 89 -4.13 0.05 1.62
CA THR A 89 -5.17 0.30 0.61
C THR A 89 -6.19 -0.84 0.56
N SER A 90 -5.74 -2.09 0.71
CA SER A 90 -6.64 -3.24 0.81
C SER A 90 -7.48 -3.21 2.09
N ALA A 91 -6.91 -2.86 3.24
CA ALA A 91 -7.66 -2.71 4.49
C ALA A 91 -8.75 -1.62 4.38
N HIS A 92 -8.39 -0.45 3.84
CA HIS A 92 -9.33 0.66 3.64
C HIS A 92 -10.44 0.28 2.64
N ALA A 93 -10.09 -0.33 1.50
CA ALA A 93 -11.07 -0.78 0.52
C ALA A 93 -12.01 -1.85 1.10
N ARG A 94 -11.52 -2.74 1.97
CA ARG A 94 -12.33 -3.74 2.67
C ARG A 94 -13.28 -3.09 3.67
N ALA A 95 -12.80 -2.14 4.48
CA ALA A 95 -13.64 -1.37 5.39
C ALA A 95 -14.83 -0.73 4.66
N ASP A 96 -14.58 -0.11 3.51
CA ASP A 96 -15.63 0.49 2.70
C ASP A 96 -16.62 -0.55 2.14
N ARG A 97 -16.14 -1.70 1.67
CA ARG A 97 -17.01 -2.80 1.22
C ARG A 97 -17.87 -3.34 2.35
N LEU A 98 -17.30 -3.51 3.55
CA LEU A 98 -18.04 -3.95 4.74
C LEU A 98 -19.10 -2.95 5.15
N ARG A 99 -18.79 -1.63 5.20
CA ARG A 99 -19.77 -0.57 5.50
C ARG A 99 -20.94 -0.58 4.51
N ASN A 100 -20.64 -0.72 3.22
CA ASN A 100 -21.66 -0.78 2.17
C ASN A 100 -22.50 -2.06 2.24
N GLY A 101 -21.89 -3.20 2.59
CA GLY A 101 -22.59 -4.46 2.82
C GLY A 101 -23.45 -4.45 4.08
N ALA A 102 -23.00 -3.76 5.13
CA ALA A 102 -23.63 -3.73 6.45
C ALA A 102 -25.08 -3.22 6.42
N ALA A 103 -25.35 -2.23 5.56
CA ALA A 103 -26.68 -1.65 5.37
C ALA A 103 -27.77 -2.66 4.93
N LEU A 104 -27.38 -3.85 4.46
CA LEU A 104 -28.30 -4.89 4.01
C LEU A 104 -28.64 -5.91 5.12
N PHE A 105 -27.97 -5.82 6.26
CA PHE A 105 -28.18 -6.71 7.40
C PHE A 105 -29.26 -6.22 8.38
N ALA A 106 -29.67 -7.09 9.29
CA ALA A 106 -30.48 -6.69 10.45
C ALA A 106 -29.63 -5.87 11.44
N ALA A 107 -30.27 -4.98 12.20
CA ALA A 107 -29.63 -4.02 13.10
C ALA A 107 -28.46 -4.53 13.98
N PRO A 108 -28.53 -5.71 14.65
CA PRO A 108 -27.41 -6.18 15.47
C PRO A 108 -26.17 -6.56 14.63
N LEU A 109 -26.39 -7.15 13.46
CA LEU A 109 -25.32 -7.62 12.57
C LEU A 109 -24.76 -6.47 11.73
N ASP A 110 -25.59 -5.49 11.39
CA ASP A 110 -25.18 -4.21 10.80
C ASP A 110 -24.18 -3.48 11.70
N ARG A 111 -24.53 -3.27 12.99
CA ARG A 111 -23.63 -2.61 13.96
C ARG A 111 -22.30 -3.33 14.07
N ARG A 112 -22.33 -4.65 14.31
CA ARG A 112 -21.10 -5.45 14.47
C ARG A 112 -20.22 -5.41 13.21
N THR A 113 -20.81 -5.41 12.02
CA THR A 113 -20.06 -5.31 10.76
C THR A 113 -19.42 -3.92 10.61
N ARG A 114 -20.12 -2.84 10.98
CA ARG A 114 -19.56 -1.48 10.95
C ARG A 114 -18.42 -1.29 11.94
N ASP A 115 -18.59 -1.76 13.18
CA ASP A 115 -17.53 -1.69 14.20
C ASP A 115 -16.26 -2.41 13.69
N MET A 116 -16.43 -3.55 13.01
CA MET A 116 -15.32 -4.29 12.43
C MET A 116 -14.67 -3.58 11.23
N ALA A 117 -15.47 -2.89 10.42
CA ALA A 117 -14.96 -2.05 9.34
C ALA A 117 -14.15 -0.87 9.88
N ASP A 118 -14.59 -0.26 10.97
CA ASP A 118 -13.88 0.85 11.61
C ASP A 118 -12.55 0.38 12.21
N ARG A 119 -12.49 -0.81 12.83
CA ARG A 119 -11.22 -1.42 13.26
C ARG A 119 -10.25 -1.68 12.10
N LEU A 120 -10.73 -2.10 10.92
CA LEU A 120 -9.89 -2.27 9.73
C LEU A 120 -9.36 -0.93 9.20
N ASP A 121 -10.19 0.11 9.24
CA ASP A 121 -9.78 1.47 8.87
C ASP A 121 -8.75 2.03 9.86
N ASP A 122 -8.90 1.75 11.14
CA ASP A 122 -7.92 2.10 12.16
C ASP A 122 -6.59 1.35 11.99
N ILE A 123 -6.60 0.07 11.56
CA ILE A 123 -5.38 -0.61 11.12
C ILE A 123 -4.74 0.11 9.94
N ALA A 124 -5.51 0.51 8.93
CA ALA A 124 -4.98 1.21 7.76
C ALA A 124 -4.29 2.54 8.17
N ARG A 125 -4.89 3.27 9.11
CA ARG A 125 -4.30 4.48 9.71
C ARG A 125 -3.06 4.16 10.53
N ASP A 126 -3.10 3.12 11.36
CA ASP A 126 -1.95 2.72 12.17
C ASP A 126 -0.76 2.34 11.29
N LEU A 127 -0.97 1.58 10.22
CA LEU A 127 0.09 1.23 9.25
C LEU A 127 0.70 2.45 8.55
N PHE A 128 -0.06 3.53 8.38
CA PHE A 128 0.47 4.78 7.84
C PHE A 128 1.49 5.43 8.79
N TYR A 129 1.26 5.38 10.10
CA TYR A 129 2.15 5.98 11.09
C TYR A 129 3.24 5.01 11.57
N HIS A 130 2.89 3.73 11.72
CA HIS A 130 3.69 2.64 12.26
C HIS A 130 3.75 1.46 11.27
N PRO A 131 4.47 1.60 10.15
CA PRO A 131 4.53 0.57 9.11
C PRO A 131 5.16 -0.74 9.58
N ASP A 132 5.97 -0.71 10.65
CA ASP A 132 6.53 -1.90 11.28
C ASP A 132 5.47 -2.77 11.99
N ALA A 133 4.27 -2.23 12.23
CA ALA A 133 3.13 -2.97 12.79
C ALA A 133 2.47 -3.94 11.79
N LEU A 134 2.89 -3.95 10.52
CA LEU A 134 2.34 -4.84 9.49
C LEU A 134 2.33 -6.32 9.93
N ASP A 135 3.41 -6.79 10.55
CA ASP A 135 3.51 -8.18 10.99
C ASP A 135 2.58 -8.51 12.17
N VAL A 136 2.22 -7.50 12.97
CA VAL A 136 1.19 -7.65 14.02
C VAL A 136 -0.17 -7.80 13.36
N HIS A 137 -0.49 -6.89 12.44
CA HIS A 137 -1.82 -6.81 11.83
C HIS A 137 -2.08 -7.87 10.75
N ARG A 138 -1.04 -8.57 10.27
CA ARG A 138 -1.12 -9.51 9.15
C ARG A 138 -2.20 -10.59 9.31
N GLN A 139 -2.38 -11.12 10.52
CA GLN A 139 -3.38 -12.16 10.77
C GLN A 139 -4.81 -11.63 10.63
N ALA A 140 -5.09 -10.42 11.13
CA ALA A 140 -6.38 -9.76 10.99
C ALA A 140 -6.64 -9.39 9.51
N LEU A 141 -5.62 -8.88 8.81
CA LEU A 141 -5.70 -8.54 7.39
C LEU A 141 -6.01 -9.76 6.52
N VAL A 142 -5.36 -10.91 6.74
CA VAL A 142 -5.65 -12.14 6.00
C VAL A 142 -7.07 -12.63 6.28
N ARG A 143 -7.51 -12.63 7.56
CA ARG A 143 -8.86 -13.09 7.92
C ARG A 143 -9.96 -12.16 7.42
N SER A 144 -9.67 -10.87 7.23
CA SER A 144 -10.63 -9.90 6.69
C SER A 144 -11.08 -10.21 5.25
N GLU A 145 -10.26 -10.94 4.47
CA GLU A 145 -10.62 -11.38 3.10
C GLU A 145 -11.80 -12.35 3.12
N LEU A 146 -11.78 -13.31 4.04
CA LEU A 146 -12.83 -14.33 4.16
C LEU A 146 -14.18 -13.72 4.57
N ILE A 147 -14.15 -12.64 5.34
CA ILE A 147 -15.36 -11.94 5.78
C ILE A 147 -15.92 -11.07 4.68
N GLU A 148 -15.05 -10.39 3.92
CA GLU A 148 -15.49 -9.62 2.78
C GLU A 148 -16.30 -10.50 1.82
N GLU A 149 -15.79 -11.70 1.51
CA GLU A 149 -16.49 -12.67 0.67
C GLU A 149 -17.83 -13.11 1.29
N ALA A 150 -17.84 -13.44 2.59
CA ALA A 150 -19.06 -13.82 3.31
C ALA A 150 -20.12 -12.69 3.30
N VAL A 151 -19.72 -11.46 3.58
CA VAL A 151 -20.58 -10.27 3.62
C VAL A 151 -21.12 -9.93 2.24
N LEU A 152 -20.27 -9.94 1.20
CA LEU A 152 -20.70 -9.70 -0.18
C LEU A 152 -21.66 -10.80 -0.66
N SER A 153 -21.41 -12.06 -0.30
CA SER A 153 -22.30 -13.17 -0.65
C SER A 153 -23.70 -12.99 -0.02
N HIS A 154 -23.78 -12.65 1.27
CA HIS A 154 -25.05 -12.42 1.96
C HIS A 154 -25.76 -11.16 1.43
N ALA A 155 -25.02 -10.08 1.20
CA ALA A 155 -25.53 -8.86 0.57
C ALA A 155 -26.15 -9.14 -0.81
N SER A 156 -25.50 -9.99 -1.61
CA SER A 156 -25.99 -10.39 -2.92
C SER A 156 -27.27 -11.23 -2.84
N LEU A 157 -27.39 -12.11 -1.83
CA LEU A 157 -28.58 -12.93 -1.58
C LEU A 157 -29.78 -12.05 -1.19
N ARG A 158 -29.57 -11.09 -0.27
CA ARG A 158 -30.59 -10.10 0.14
C ARG A 158 -31.07 -9.24 -1.02
N LYS A 159 -30.16 -8.76 -1.89
CA LYS A 159 -30.53 -7.94 -3.07
C LYS A 159 -31.43 -8.66 -4.08
N ARG A 160 -31.42 -10.00 -4.11
CA ARG A 160 -32.25 -10.79 -5.03
C ARG A 160 -33.73 -10.88 -4.60
N GLY A 161 -34.08 -10.38 -3.41
CA GLY A 161 -35.47 -10.03 -3.06
C GLY A 161 -36.47 -11.19 -2.93
N GLN A 162 -35.99 -12.43 -2.76
CA GLN A 162 -36.84 -13.61 -2.56
C GLN A 162 -36.63 -14.17 -1.16
N ASP A 163 -37.00 -13.39 -0.14
CA ASP A 163 -36.69 -13.70 1.25
C ASP A 163 -37.39 -14.98 1.75
N ASP A 164 -38.60 -15.28 1.27
CA ASP A 164 -39.34 -16.48 1.69
C ASP A 164 -38.84 -17.77 1.01
N ILE A 165 -38.44 -17.71 -0.26
CA ILE A 165 -37.92 -18.88 -1.01
C ILE A 165 -36.49 -19.21 -0.56
N ASN A 166 -35.70 -18.18 -0.23
CA ASN A 166 -34.31 -18.31 0.18
C ASN A 166 -34.12 -18.26 1.69
N ALA A 167 -35.18 -18.29 2.50
CA ALA A 167 -35.12 -18.26 3.97
C ALA A 167 -34.04 -19.19 4.58
N PRO A 168 -33.92 -20.48 4.20
CA PRO A 168 -32.86 -21.34 4.72
C PRO A 168 -31.45 -20.92 4.27
N GLN A 169 -31.30 -20.37 3.06
CA GLN A 169 -30.02 -19.88 2.53
C GLN A 169 -29.61 -18.55 3.18
N ILE A 170 -30.59 -17.70 3.52
CA ILE A 170 -30.38 -16.44 4.26
C ILE A 170 -29.96 -16.76 5.70
N ALA A 171 -30.56 -17.75 6.35
CA ALA A 171 -30.14 -18.21 7.68
C ALA A 171 -28.70 -18.76 7.65
N GLN A 172 -28.40 -19.67 6.71
CA GLN A 172 -27.05 -20.25 6.59
C GLN A 172 -26.00 -19.17 6.27
N SER A 173 -26.31 -18.21 5.42
CA SER A 173 -25.38 -17.12 5.11
C SER A 173 -25.21 -16.16 6.29
N ARG A 174 -26.26 -15.93 7.10
CA ARG A 174 -26.14 -15.17 8.35
C ARG A 174 -25.18 -15.84 9.32
N ASP A 175 -25.32 -17.16 9.51
CA ASP A 175 -24.45 -17.92 10.42
C ASP A 175 -22.99 -17.93 9.93
N ARG A 176 -22.77 -17.96 8.61
CA ARG A 176 -21.44 -17.80 8.01
C ARG A 176 -20.85 -16.41 8.28
N VAL A 177 -21.64 -15.35 8.12
CA VAL A 177 -21.19 -13.98 8.42
C VAL A 177 -20.88 -13.83 9.91
N ASP A 178 -21.71 -14.38 10.78
CA ASP A 178 -21.50 -14.29 12.24
C ASP A 178 -20.27 -15.08 12.71
N ALA A 179 -20.05 -16.28 12.17
CA ALA A 179 -18.84 -17.07 12.41
C ALA A 179 -17.59 -16.34 11.88
N ALA A 180 -17.68 -15.75 10.70
CA ALA A 180 -16.57 -15.01 10.10
C ALA A 180 -16.24 -13.74 10.91
N LEU A 181 -17.26 -12.95 11.30
CA LEU A 181 -17.09 -11.78 12.17
C LEU A 181 -16.43 -12.15 13.50
N SER A 182 -16.88 -13.24 14.13
CA SER A 182 -16.29 -13.73 15.38
C SER A 182 -14.82 -14.13 15.20
N ALA A 183 -14.48 -14.82 14.10
CA ALA A 183 -13.10 -15.20 13.82
C ALA A 183 -12.15 -14.01 13.57
N LEU A 184 -12.68 -12.86 13.11
CA LEU A 184 -11.90 -11.63 12.97
C LEU A 184 -11.82 -10.85 14.27
N GLU A 185 -12.88 -10.84 15.07
CA GLU A 185 -12.84 -10.30 16.44
C GLU A 185 -11.74 -11.00 17.25
N ASP A 186 -11.71 -12.34 17.24
CA ASP A 186 -10.65 -13.14 17.87
C ASP A 186 -9.24 -12.77 17.35
N ALA A 187 -9.14 -12.40 16.06
CA ALA A 187 -7.87 -12.00 15.46
C ALA A 187 -7.42 -10.61 15.91
N PHE A 188 -8.37 -9.68 16.06
CA PHE A 188 -8.11 -8.36 16.64
C PHE A 188 -7.67 -8.48 18.09
N ASP A 189 -8.39 -9.26 18.90
CA ASP A 189 -8.07 -9.45 20.32
C ASP A 189 -6.70 -10.12 20.49
N HIS A 190 -6.36 -11.07 19.62
CA HIS A 190 -5.01 -11.66 19.61
C HIS A 190 -3.92 -10.64 19.26
N ASN A 191 -4.20 -9.72 18.35
CA ASN A 191 -3.26 -8.64 17.99
C ASN A 191 -3.09 -7.65 19.14
N GLU A 192 -4.17 -7.25 19.81
CA GLU A 192 -4.12 -6.37 20.98
C GLU A 192 -3.28 -6.97 22.10
N ASN A 193 -3.46 -8.26 22.39
CA ASN A 193 -2.63 -8.98 23.36
C ASN A 193 -1.14 -8.99 22.98
N ARG A 194 -0.82 -9.19 21.69
CA ARG A 194 0.58 -9.10 21.20
C ARG A 194 1.17 -7.71 21.35
N LEU A 195 0.37 -6.67 21.15
CA LEU A 195 0.80 -5.28 21.36
C LEU A 195 1.06 -5.02 22.85
N ALA A 196 0.16 -5.45 23.72
CA ALA A 196 0.33 -5.36 25.17
C ALA A 196 1.61 -6.08 25.64
N ASP A 197 1.84 -7.31 25.17
CA ASP A 197 3.05 -8.08 25.51
C ASP A 197 4.35 -7.41 25.03
N ARG A 198 4.32 -6.65 23.93
CA ARG A 198 5.48 -5.88 23.47
C ARG A 198 5.71 -4.67 24.36
N LEU A 199 4.65 -3.96 24.73
CA LEU A 199 4.73 -2.80 25.63
C LEU A 199 5.27 -3.21 27.01
N VAL A 200 4.76 -4.31 27.58
CA VAL A 200 5.25 -4.84 28.86
C VAL A 200 6.74 -5.17 28.78
N ARG A 201 7.17 -5.92 27.75
CA ARG A 201 8.60 -6.23 27.56
C ARG A 201 9.47 -4.99 27.40
N GLN A 202 8.99 -3.96 26.71
CA GLN A 202 9.73 -2.71 26.55
C GLN A 202 9.86 -1.96 27.89
N VAL A 203 8.79 -1.92 28.69
CA VAL A 203 8.81 -1.34 30.04
C VAL A 203 9.79 -2.10 30.92
N ASP A 204 9.77 -3.42 30.93
CA ASP A 204 10.68 -4.25 31.74
C ASP A 204 12.14 -4.02 31.37
N VAL A 205 12.48 -3.96 30.08
CA VAL A 205 13.84 -3.67 29.61
C VAL A 205 14.26 -2.26 30.01
N SER A 206 13.37 -1.27 29.88
CA SER A 206 13.66 0.11 30.27
C SER A 206 13.89 0.24 31.78
N SER A 207 13.09 -0.48 32.59
CA SER A 207 13.18 -0.52 34.04
C SER A 207 14.48 -1.19 34.50
N ALA A 208 14.83 -2.36 33.93
CA ALA A 208 16.08 -3.04 34.19
C ALA A 208 17.30 -2.19 33.81
N THR A 209 17.21 -1.45 32.70
CA THR A 209 18.26 -0.52 32.28
C THR A 209 18.40 0.66 33.25
N ALA A 210 17.28 1.23 33.70
CA ALA A 210 17.29 2.31 34.69
C ALA A 210 17.86 1.85 36.04
N GLU A 211 17.51 0.64 36.50
CA GLU A 211 18.05 0.05 37.73
C GLU A 211 19.56 -0.20 37.61
N MET A 212 20.02 -0.68 36.46
CA MET A 212 21.46 -0.88 36.18
C MET A 212 22.23 0.45 36.18
N LEU A 213 21.66 1.51 35.59
CA LEU A 213 22.26 2.84 35.57
C LEU A 213 22.29 3.48 36.97
N LEU A 214 21.25 3.26 37.79
CA LEU A 214 21.22 3.72 39.18
C LEU A 214 22.26 3.01 40.05
N LYS A 215 22.34 1.67 39.96
CA LYS A 215 23.34 0.87 40.68
C LYS A 215 24.77 1.24 40.30
N ARG A 216 25.02 1.57 39.03
CA ARG A 216 26.34 2.00 38.54
C ARG A 216 26.73 3.42 38.98
N ARG A 217 25.77 4.28 39.31
CA ARG A 217 26.02 5.64 39.82
C ARG A 217 26.25 5.67 41.33
N SER A 218 25.73 4.69 42.06
CA SER A 218 25.88 4.56 43.52
C SER A 218 27.12 3.75 43.96
N ALA A 219 27.91 3.24 43.01
CA ALA A 219 29.18 2.56 43.23
C ALA A 219 30.34 3.48 42.80
#